data_AF-A0A1E7MYC3-F1
#
_entry.id   AF-A0A1E7MYC3-F1
#
_cell.length_a   1.000
_cell.length_b   1.000
_cell.length_c   1.000
_cell.angle_alpha   90.00
_cell.angle_beta   90.00
_cell.angle_gamma   90.00
#
_symmetry.space_group_name_H-M   'P 1'
#
loop_
_entity.id
_entity.type
_entity.pdbx_description
1 polymer ?
#
loop_
_entity_poly.entity_id
_entity_poly.type
_entity_poly.pdbx_seq_one_letter_code
_entity_poly.pdbx_strand_id
1 'polypeptide(L)'
;MTSREESAARLQEQAARWSVGTGSANEVVLAACDALATGLDGPALRALAACEKAEADRELPNLLPAALEEQGLTYYTFGSDEASEAGVRLLASLMLDGRLTPRELAAQVQRRFGYDLELAVGLSSLDDEYDLLRVTGRTVDEIDAEVIAEARRVLRVEGNLDDRARERIS
;
A
#
# COMPACT_ATOMS: atom_id res chain seq x y z
N MET A 1 -15.09 13.42 8.27
CA MET A 1 -15.10 11.97 8.09
C MET A 1 -15.99 11.35 9.14
N THR A 2 -16.79 10.37 8.76
CA THR A 2 -17.58 9.56 9.68
C THR A 2 -16.77 8.37 10.15
N SER A 3 -17.12 7.80 11.31
CA SER A 3 -16.46 6.60 11.86
C SER A 3 -16.48 5.41 10.87
N ARG A 4 -17.48 5.35 9.98
CA ARG A 4 -17.59 4.32 8.95
C ARG A 4 -16.56 4.51 7.82
N GLU A 5 -16.37 5.75 7.37
CA GLU A 5 -15.38 6.09 6.33
C GLU A 5 -13.95 5.81 6.83
N GLU A 6 -13.66 6.12 8.09
CA GLU A 6 -12.38 5.84 8.73
C GLU A 6 -12.07 4.33 8.79
N SER A 7 -13.05 3.52 9.16
CA SER A 7 -12.89 2.06 9.18
C SER A 7 -12.72 1.47 7.78
N ALA A 8 -13.45 1.98 6.78
CA ALA A 8 -13.29 1.54 5.39
C ALA A 8 -11.88 1.89 4.85
N ALA A 9 -11.39 3.10 5.13
CA ALA A 9 -10.03 3.51 4.77
C ALA A 9 -8.98 2.63 5.46
N ARG A 10 -9.19 2.30 6.75
CA ARG A 10 -8.30 1.41 7.49
C ARG A 10 -8.30 -0.01 6.95
N LEU A 11 -9.47 -0.54 6.56
CA LEU A 11 -9.58 -1.86 5.91
C LEU A 11 -8.85 -1.87 4.57
N GLN A 12 -9.05 -0.85 3.74
CA GLN A 12 -8.32 -0.68 2.47
C GLN A 12 -6.81 -0.61 2.69
N GLU A 13 -6.35 0.14 3.69
CA GLU A 13 -4.93 0.24 4.04
C GLU A 13 -4.38 -1.14 4.41
N GLN A 14 -5.01 -1.86 5.35
CA GLN A 14 -4.49 -3.18 5.77
C GLN A 14 -4.52 -4.20 4.64
N ALA A 15 -5.58 -4.21 3.83
CA ALA A 15 -5.68 -5.08 2.67
C ALA A 15 -4.54 -4.81 1.67
N ALA A 16 -4.30 -3.54 1.34
CA ALA A 16 -3.20 -3.15 0.45
C ALA A 16 -1.84 -3.54 1.05
N ARG A 17 -1.64 -3.33 2.36
CA ARG A 17 -0.40 -3.74 3.06
C ARG A 17 -0.16 -5.24 2.96
N TRP A 18 -1.20 -6.04 3.17
CA TRP A 18 -1.13 -7.49 3.06
C TRP A 18 -0.84 -7.95 1.63
N SER A 19 -1.52 -7.37 0.63
CA SER A 19 -1.29 -7.68 -0.80
C SER A 19 0.15 -7.45 -1.25
N VAL A 20 0.88 -6.55 -0.58
CA VAL A 20 2.29 -6.23 -0.87
C VAL A 20 3.28 -6.79 0.16
N GLY A 21 2.83 -7.67 1.06
CA GLY A 21 3.67 -8.34 2.05
C GLY A 21 4.26 -7.40 3.13
N THR A 22 3.64 -6.24 3.38
CA THR A 22 4.02 -5.30 4.46
C THR A 22 3.10 -5.37 5.69
N GLY A 23 1.98 -6.08 5.56
CA GLY A 23 1.01 -6.30 6.62
C GLY A 23 0.75 -7.80 6.82
N SER A 24 0.27 -8.15 7.99
CA SER A 24 -0.13 -9.51 8.33
C SER A 24 -1.60 -9.77 8.00
N ALA A 25 -1.93 -11.01 7.68
CA ALA A 25 -3.31 -11.47 7.55
C ALA A 25 -4.16 -11.10 8.78
N ASN A 26 -3.55 -11.17 9.97
CA ASN A 26 -4.19 -10.81 11.24
C ASN A 26 -4.61 -9.34 11.33
N GLU A 27 -3.81 -8.41 10.79
CA GLU A 27 -4.17 -6.99 10.78
C GLU A 27 -5.39 -6.71 9.88
N VAL A 28 -5.52 -7.46 8.78
CA VAL A 28 -6.68 -7.38 7.90
C VAL A 28 -7.94 -7.91 8.58
N VAL A 29 -7.85 -9.06 9.25
CA VAL A 29 -8.98 -9.62 10.03
C VAL A 29 -9.42 -8.67 11.14
N LEU A 30 -8.47 -8.06 11.87
CA LEU A 30 -8.79 -7.06 12.89
C LEU A 30 -9.46 -5.81 12.29
N ALA A 31 -8.98 -5.33 11.14
CA ALA A 31 -9.61 -4.21 10.44
C ALA A 31 -11.04 -4.55 9.96
N ALA A 32 -11.30 -5.80 9.56
CA ALA A 32 -12.64 -6.27 9.22
C ALA A 32 -13.57 -6.30 10.44
N CYS A 33 -13.08 -6.74 11.61
CA CYS A 33 -13.83 -6.65 12.86
C CYS A 33 -14.19 -5.21 13.24
N ASP A 34 -13.23 -4.29 13.14
CA ASP A 34 -13.45 -2.87 13.41
C ASP A 34 -14.46 -2.25 12.42
N ALA A 35 -14.39 -2.63 11.14
CA ALA A 35 -15.36 -2.23 10.13
C ALA A 35 -16.79 -2.65 10.51
N LEU A 36 -16.99 -3.92 10.90
CA LEU A 36 -18.28 -4.41 11.39
C LEU A 36 -18.78 -3.63 12.61
N ALA A 37 -17.90 -3.36 13.58
CA ALA A 37 -18.25 -2.61 14.78
C ALA A 37 -18.70 -1.17 14.48
N THR A 38 -18.25 -0.58 13.37
CA THR A 38 -18.66 0.76 12.91
C THR A 38 -19.87 0.76 11.97
N GLY A 39 -20.47 -0.41 11.71
CA GLY A 39 -21.70 -0.54 10.92
C GLY A 39 -21.49 -0.73 9.41
N LEU A 40 -20.26 -1.00 8.95
CA LEU A 40 -20.06 -1.70 7.68
C LEU A 40 -20.58 -3.13 7.85
N ASP A 41 -21.12 -3.72 6.79
CA ASP A 41 -21.72 -5.04 6.90
C ASP A 41 -21.79 -5.70 5.52
N GLY A 42 -21.85 -7.03 5.53
CA GLY A 42 -21.85 -7.85 4.33
C GLY A 42 -21.47 -9.29 4.64
N PRO A 43 -22.00 -10.29 3.91
CA PRO A 43 -21.70 -11.68 4.17
C PRO A 43 -20.22 -12.01 4.01
N ALA A 44 -19.52 -11.46 3.01
CA ALA A 44 -18.08 -11.68 2.84
C ALA A 44 -17.27 -10.94 3.91
N LEU A 45 -17.66 -9.72 4.30
CA LEU A 45 -17.00 -8.99 5.39
C LEU A 45 -17.10 -9.75 6.72
N ARG A 46 -18.26 -10.34 7.03
CA ARG A 46 -18.43 -11.20 8.22
C ARG A 46 -17.59 -12.47 8.16
N ALA A 47 -17.49 -13.11 6.99
CA ALA A 47 -16.64 -14.28 6.81
C ALA A 47 -15.16 -13.94 7.02
N LEU A 48 -14.70 -12.79 6.51
CA LEU A 48 -13.34 -12.29 6.72
C LEU A 48 -13.07 -11.99 8.21
N ALA A 49 -14.00 -11.33 8.90
CA ALA A 49 -13.87 -11.03 10.32
C ALA A 49 -13.91 -12.29 11.22
N ALA A 50 -14.61 -13.34 10.77
CA ALA A 50 -14.70 -14.62 11.47
C ALA A 50 -13.49 -15.54 11.19
N CYS A 51 -12.59 -15.15 10.30
CA CYS A 51 -11.43 -15.96 9.94
C CYS A 51 -10.49 -16.17 11.13
N GLU A 52 -10.10 -17.42 11.38
CA GLU A 52 -9.19 -17.74 12.47
C GLU A 52 -7.77 -17.28 12.15
N LYS A 53 -7.08 -16.73 13.16
CA LYS A 53 -5.70 -16.24 13.03
C LYS A 53 -4.72 -17.27 12.47
N ALA A 54 -4.94 -18.54 12.78
CA ALA A 54 -4.09 -19.64 12.33
C ALA A 54 -4.30 -19.99 10.85
N GLU A 55 -5.44 -19.62 10.27
CA GLU A 55 -5.80 -19.92 8.88
C GLU A 55 -5.80 -18.67 7.99
N ALA A 56 -5.72 -17.48 8.60
CA ALA A 56 -5.86 -16.20 7.93
C ALA A 56 -4.94 -16.05 6.71
N ASP A 57 -3.67 -16.48 6.79
CA ASP A 57 -2.75 -16.42 5.64
C ASP A 57 -3.21 -17.29 4.45
N ARG A 58 -3.91 -18.40 4.70
CA ARG A 58 -4.43 -19.30 3.66
C ARG A 58 -5.77 -18.84 3.10
N GLU A 59 -6.65 -18.35 3.98
CA GLU A 59 -8.03 -18.04 3.64
C GLU A 59 -8.19 -16.62 3.07
N LEU A 60 -7.35 -15.67 3.45
CA LEU A 60 -7.44 -14.29 2.97
C LEU A 60 -7.48 -14.15 1.44
N PRO A 61 -6.62 -14.85 0.66
CA PRO A 61 -6.69 -14.77 -0.81
C PRO A 61 -8.08 -15.07 -1.37
N ASN A 62 -8.87 -15.91 -0.69
CA ASN A 62 -10.22 -16.29 -1.11
C ASN A 62 -11.30 -15.35 -0.55
N LEU A 63 -11.13 -14.86 0.68
CA LEU A 63 -12.14 -14.06 1.39
C LEU A 63 -12.04 -12.56 1.11
N LEU A 64 -10.82 -12.05 0.95
CA LEU A 64 -10.55 -10.62 0.84
C LEU A 64 -11.15 -9.97 -0.42
N PRO A 65 -11.11 -10.59 -1.63
CA PRO A 65 -11.65 -9.96 -2.82
C PRO A 65 -13.14 -9.62 -2.69
N ALA A 66 -13.94 -10.60 -2.25
CA ALA A 66 -15.38 -10.43 -2.08
C ALA A 66 -15.71 -9.43 -0.96
N ALA A 67 -14.95 -9.45 0.15
CA ALA A 67 -15.16 -8.52 1.25
C ALA A 67 -14.86 -7.07 0.85
N LEU A 68 -13.85 -6.82 0.01
CA LEU A 68 -13.56 -5.48 -0.49
C LEU A 68 -14.60 -5.02 -1.53
N GLU A 69 -14.97 -5.91 -2.47
CA GLU A 69 -15.97 -5.63 -3.49
C GLU A 69 -17.32 -5.21 -2.87
N GLU A 70 -17.78 -5.91 -1.82
CA GLU A 70 -19.01 -5.56 -1.09
C GLU A 70 -19.00 -4.13 -0.52
N GLN A 71 -17.82 -3.61 -0.19
CA GLN A 71 -17.66 -2.27 0.38
C GLN A 71 -17.24 -1.22 -0.66
N GLY A 72 -17.16 -1.60 -1.95
CA GLY A 72 -16.68 -0.73 -3.03
C GLY A 72 -15.18 -0.42 -2.94
N LEU A 73 -14.42 -1.27 -2.26
CA LEU A 73 -12.98 -1.14 -2.02
C LEU A 73 -12.17 -1.91 -3.09
N THR A 74 -10.93 -1.49 -3.33
CA THR A 74 -10.08 -2.07 -4.38
C THR A 74 -9.24 -3.22 -3.83
N TYR A 75 -9.39 -4.40 -4.43
CA TYR A 75 -8.49 -5.53 -4.19
C TYR A 75 -7.35 -5.55 -5.21
N TYR A 76 -6.12 -5.69 -4.72
CA TYR A 76 -4.96 -5.97 -5.55
C TYR A 76 -4.54 -7.42 -5.35
N THR A 77 -4.49 -8.18 -6.44
CA THR A 77 -4.08 -9.59 -6.42
C THR A 77 -2.65 -9.71 -5.90
N PHE A 78 -2.48 -10.48 -4.82
CA PHE A 78 -1.16 -10.71 -4.22
C PHE A 78 -0.12 -11.14 -5.26
N GLY A 79 1.02 -10.45 -5.28
CA GLY A 79 2.15 -10.76 -6.17
C GLY A 79 1.98 -10.32 -7.63
N SER A 80 0.95 -9.55 -7.99
CA SER A 80 0.86 -8.93 -9.32
C SER A 80 1.67 -7.63 -9.41
N ASP A 81 1.94 -7.16 -10.63
CA ASP A 81 2.62 -5.88 -10.86
C ASP A 81 1.76 -4.71 -10.35
N GLU A 82 0.44 -4.76 -10.56
CA GLU A 82 -0.49 -3.75 -10.05
C GLU A 82 -0.51 -3.69 -8.52
N ALA A 83 -0.46 -4.85 -7.86
CA ALA A 83 -0.30 -4.89 -6.41
C ALA A 83 1.03 -4.28 -5.98
N SER A 84 2.11 -4.61 -6.68
CA SER A 84 3.44 -4.07 -6.37
C SER A 84 3.49 -2.55 -6.53
N GLU A 85 2.93 -1.99 -7.61
CA GLU A 85 2.81 -0.55 -7.78
C GLU A 85 1.95 0.12 -6.70
N ALA A 86 0.81 -0.47 -6.37
CA ALA A 86 -0.05 0.01 -5.29
C ALA A 86 0.70 -0.02 -3.93
N GLY A 87 1.57 -1.01 -3.72
CA GLY A 87 2.46 -1.07 -2.55
C GLY A 87 3.46 0.07 -2.48
N VAL A 88 4.11 0.41 -3.60
CA VAL A 88 5.04 1.56 -3.65
C VAL A 88 4.27 2.85 -3.34
N ARG A 89 3.09 3.05 -3.93
CA ARG A 89 2.23 4.21 -3.68
C ARG A 89 1.79 4.30 -2.22
N LEU A 90 1.37 3.18 -1.64
CA LEU A 90 1.00 3.11 -0.23
C LEU A 90 2.16 3.51 0.69
N LEU A 91 3.35 2.94 0.48
CA LEU A 91 4.52 3.30 1.29
C LEU A 91 4.87 4.80 1.14
N ALA A 92 4.76 5.34 -0.08
CA ALA A 92 4.95 6.77 -0.33
C ALA A 92 3.93 7.64 0.43
N SER A 93 2.65 7.25 0.45
CA SER A 93 1.62 7.95 1.23
C SER A 93 1.93 7.90 2.72
N LEU A 94 2.28 6.73 3.26
CA LEU A 94 2.61 6.56 4.67
C LEU A 94 3.80 7.45 5.09
N MET A 95 4.80 7.60 4.22
CA MET A 95 5.93 8.51 4.46
C MET A 95 5.48 9.97 4.49
N LEU A 96 4.66 10.40 3.53
CA LEU A 96 4.14 11.77 3.47
C LEU A 96 3.22 12.11 4.65
N ASP A 97 2.53 11.12 5.20
CA ASP A 97 1.74 11.23 6.43
C ASP A 97 2.60 11.18 7.72
N GLY A 98 3.92 11.07 7.58
CA GLY A 98 4.87 11.04 8.70
C GLY A 98 4.92 9.72 9.46
N ARG A 99 4.33 8.64 8.92
CA ARG A 99 4.35 7.30 9.51
C ARG A 99 5.59 6.49 9.13
N LEU A 100 6.36 6.96 8.15
CA LEU A 100 7.67 6.45 7.76
C LEU A 100 8.63 7.63 7.57
N THR A 101 9.90 7.43 7.87
CA THR A 101 10.97 8.35 7.45
C THR A 101 11.32 8.13 5.97
N PRO A 102 11.99 9.10 5.29
CA PRO A 102 12.37 8.92 3.90
C PRO A 102 13.36 7.75 3.72
N ARG A 103 14.33 7.60 4.62
CA ARG A 103 15.22 6.42 4.61
C ARG A 103 14.47 5.10 4.79
N GLU A 104 13.48 5.03 5.67
CA GLU A 104 12.66 3.83 5.82
C GLU A 104 11.85 3.52 4.56
N LEU A 105 11.30 4.54 3.88
CA LEU A 105 10.62 4.35 2.60
C LEU A 105 11.57 3.74 1.57
N ALA A 106 12.72 4.37 1.32
CA ALA A 106 13.69 3.93 0.31
C ALA A 106 14.13 2.48 0.56
N ALA A 107 14.52 2.18 1.81
CA ALA A 107 14.96 0.84 2.20
C ALA A 107 13.85 -0.22 2.10
N GLN A 108 12.61 0.16 2.38
CA GLN A 108 11.47 -0.74 2.25
C GLN A 108 11.09 -1.03 0.81
N VAL A 109 11.26 -0.06 -0.08
CA VAL A 109 11.01 -0.21 -1.52
C VAL A 109 12.12 -1.06 -2.15
N GLN A 110 13.38 -0.75 -1.87
CA GLN A 110 14.54 -1.50 -2.37
C GLN A 110 14.48 -2.99 -1.98
N ARG A 111 14.23 -3.30 -0.71
CA ARG A 111 14.17 -4.70 -0.25
C ARG A 111 13.03 -5.52 -0.85
N ARG A 112 11.93 -4.89 -1.26
CA ARG A 112 10.69 -5.59 -1.65
C ARG A 112 10.49 -5.66 -3.15
N PHE A 113 10.75 -4.56 -3.84
CA PHE A 113 10.52 -4.42 -5.28
C PHE A 113 11.83 -4.33 -6.05
N GLY A 114 12.89 -3.85 -5.38
CA GLY A 114 14.21 -3.70 -5.97
C GLY A 114 14.16 -2.88 -7.25
N TYR A 115 14.81 -3.40 -8.28
CA TYR A 115 14.88 -2.81 -9.61
C TYR A 115 13.96 -3.47 -10.63
N ASP A 116 13.17 -4.48 -10.22
CA ASP A 116 12.29 -5.23 -11.10
C ASP A 116 11.02 -4.46 -11.45
N LEU A 117 10.64 -3.49 -10.61
CA LEU A 117 9.51 -2.60 -10.82
C LEU A 117 9.97 -1.20 -11.22
N GLU A 118 9.61 -0.72 -12.42
CA GLU A 118 10.01 0.59 -12.94
C GLU A 118 9.65 1.74 -11.98
N LEU A 119 8.47 1.67 -11.35
CA LEU A 119 8.01 2.66 -10.38
C LEU A 119 8.87 2.71 -9.10
N ALA A 120 9.54 1.61 -8.75
CA ALA A 120 10.39 1.49 -7.57
C ALA A 120 11.83 1.98 -7.80
N VAL A 121 12.33 1.94 -9.05
CA VAL A 121 13.75 2.20 -9.39
C VAL A 121 14.30 3.47 -8.75
N GLY A 122 13.55 4.59 -8.82
CA GLY A 122 14.01 5.87 -8.26
C GLY A 122 14.23 5.82 -6.75
N LEU A 123 13.29 5.24 -6.00
CA LEU A 123 13.39 5.07 -4.55
C LEU A 123 14.44 4.02 -4.17
N SER A 124 14.56 2.97 -4.97
CA SER A 124 15.55 1.91 -4.82
C SER A 124 16.98 2.43 -4.97
N SER A 125 17.25 3.28 -5.96
CA SER A 125 18.57 3.92 -6.11
C SER A 125 18.90 4.90 -5.00
N LEU A 126 17.90 5.60 -4.45
CA LEU A 126 18.11 6.50 -3.31
C LEU A 126 18.44 5.74 -2.02
N ASP A 127 18.00 4.49 -1.87
CA ASP A 127 18.45 3.62 -0.77
C ASP A 127 19.96 3.34 -0.87
N ASP A 128 20.44 3.00 -2.06
CA ASP A 128 21.88 2.75 -2.29
C ASP A 128 22.71 4.03 -2.01
N GLU A 129 22.20 5.20 -2.38
CA GLU A 129 22.87 6.50 -2.11
C GLU A 129 23.05 6.78 -0.61
N TYR A 130 22.11 6.36 0.24
CA TYR A 130 22.26 6.48 1.70
C TYR A 130 23.44 5.70 2.25
N ASP A 131 23.79 4.57 1.64
CA ASP A 131 24.93 3.75 2.02
C ASP A 131 26.25 4.28 1.46
N LEU A 132 26.17 5.19 0.48
CA LEU A 132 27.32 5.81 -0.19
C LEU A 132 27.63 7.24 0.29
N LEU A 133 26.92 7.78 1.29
CA LEU A 133 27.13 9.14 1.84
C LEU A 133 28.61 9.51 2.08
N ARG A 134 29.39 8.57 2.62
CA ARG A 134 30.83 8.78 2.90
C ARG A 134 31.68 8.98 1.64
N VAL A 135 31.21 8.50 0.50
CA VAL A 135 31.93 8.50 -0.78
C VAL A 135 31.41 9.61 -1.69
N THR A 136 30.10 9.87 -1.67
CA THR A 136 29.46 10.87 -2.54
C THR A 136 29.64 12.30 -2.02
N GLY A 137 29.90 12.47 -0.72
CA GLY A 137 30.00 13.80 -0.09
C GLY A 137 28.65 14.50 0.06
N ARG A 138 27.55 13.79 -0.24
CA ARG A 138 26.19 14.25 -0.03
C ARG A 138 25.81 14.20 1.44
N THR A 139 24.80 14.97 1.79
CA THR A 139 24.20 14.99 3.13
C THR A 139 22.94 14.14 3.18
N VAL A 140 22.56 13.73 4.39
CA VAL A 140 21.29 13.01 4.62
C VAL A 140 20.10 13.85 4.15
N ASP A 141 20.10 15.16 4.47
CA ASP A 141 19.01 16.07 4.12
C ASP A 141 18.79 16.21 2.60
N GLU A 142 19.88 16.16 1.81
CA GLU A 142 19.78 16.18 0.34
C GLU A 142 19.11 14.93 -0.20
N ILE A 143 19.46 13.75 0.32
CA ILE A 143 18.84 12.48 -0.10
C ILE A 143 17.39 12.41 0.41
N ASP A 144 17.12 12.85 1.64
CA ASP A 144 15.76 12.91 2.20
C ASP A 144 14.86 13.78 1.31
N ALA A 145 15.33 14.94 0.86
CA ALA A 145 14.59 15.83 -0.03
C ALA A 145 14.26 15.18 -1.39
N GLU A 146 15.18 14.40 -1.95
CA GLU A 146 14.98 13.66 -3.19
C GLU A 146 13.99 12.50 -3.01
N VAL A 147 14.07 11.77 -1.90
CA VAL A 147 13.07 10.73 -1.57
C VAL A 147 11.67 11.33 -1.44
N ILE A 148 11.54 12.51 -0.81
CA ILE A 148 10.25 13.21 -0.70
C ILE A 148 9.74 13.65 -2.07
N ALA A 149 10.61 14.16 -2.95
CA ALA A 149 10.24 14.53 -4.31
C ALA A 149 9.76 13.32 -5.11
N GLU A 150 10.46 12.20 -4.97
CA GLU A 150 10.16 10.95 -5.68
C GLU A 150 8.85 10.32 -5.18
N ALA A 151 8.63 10.28 -3.87
CA ALA A 151 7.37 9.82 -3.28
C ALA A 151 6.16 10.63 -3.82
N ARG A 152 6.31 11.95 -3.96
CA ARG A 152 5.28 12.81 -4.58
C ARG A 152 5.10 12.52 -6.06
N ARG A 153 6.17 12.19 -6.80
CA ARG A 153 6.08 11.80 -8.22
C ARG A 153 5.28 10.52 -8.39
N VAL A 154 5.57 9.50 -7.57
CA VAL A 154 4.90 8.20 -7.59
C VAL A 154 3.39 8.34 -7.39
N LEU A 155 2.95 9.21 -6.47
CA LEU A 155 1.53 9.45 -6.22
C LEU A 155 0.83 10.29 -7.30
N ARG A 156 1.55 11.15 -8.04
CA ARG A 156 0.94 11.98 -9.10
C ARG A 156 0.48 11.19 -10.32
N VAL A 157 1.05 10.02 -10.56
CA VAL A 157 0.75 9.21 -11.76
C VAL A 157 -0.69 8.65 -11.74
N GLU A 158 -1.33 8.56 -10.57
CA GLU A 158 -2.75 8.16 -10.47
C GLU A 158 -3.71 9.18 -11.11
N GLY A 159 -3.36 10.46 -11.15
CA GLY A 159 -4.22 11.50 -11.72
C GLY A 159 -4.41 11.43 -13.24
N ASN A 160 -3.70 10.54 -13.94
CA ASN A 160 -3.73 10.43 -15.40
C ASN A 160 -4.40 9.13 -15.90
N LEU A 161 -4.80 8.22 -14.99
CA LEU A 161 -5.56 7.02 -15.34
C LEU A 161 -7.06 7.30 -15.48
N ASP A 162 -7.58 8.34 -14.84
CA ASP A 162 -8.97 8.80 -15.02
C ASP A 162 -9.22 9.41 -16.42
N ASP A 163 -8.19 9.99 -17.06
CA ASP A 163 -8.31 10.54 -18.42
C ASP A 163 -8.23 9.45 -19.50
N ARG A 164 -7.45 8.38 -19.28
CA ARG A 164 -7.36 7.25 -20.23
C ARG A 164 -8.59 6.35 -20.23
N ALA A 165 -9.36 6.32 -19.13
CA ALA A 165 -10.65 5.63 -19.09
C ALA A 165 -11.74 6.37 -19.88
N ARG A 166 -11.64 7.71 -20.01
CA ARG A 166 -12.59 8.53 -20.78
C ARG A 166 -12.37 8.48 -22.28
N GLU A 167 -11.14 8.28 -22.75
CA GLU A 167 -10.83 8.20 -24.19
C GLU A 167 -11.16 6.86 -24.85
N ARG A 168 -11.54 5.81 -24.10
CA ARG A 168 -11.90 4.50 -24.68
C ARG A 168 -13.40 4.29 -24.89
N ILE A 169 -14.23 5.28 -24.58
CA ILE A 169 -15.71 5.22 -24.73
C ILE A 169 -16.25 6.32 -25.67
N SER A 170 -15.39 7.13 -26.30
CA SER A 170 -15.82 8.08 -27.34
C SER A 170 -15.48 7.61 -28.75
#